data_AF-A0A960U997-F1
#
_entry.id   AF-A0A960U997-F1
#
_cell.length_a   1.000
_cell.length_b   1.000
_cell.length_c   1.000
_cell.angle_alpha   90.00
_cell.angle_beta   90.00
_cell.angle_gamma   90.00
#
_symmetry.space_group_name_H-M   'P 1'
#
loop_
_entity.id
_entity.type
_entity.pdbx_description
1 polymer ?
#
loop_
_entity_poly.entity_id
_entity_poly.type
_entity_poly.pdbx_seq_one_letter_code
_entity_poly.pdbx_strand_id
1 'polypeptide(L)'
;MNCSVCGDLIEGRYITLNDKNVCIRCSRLPVCSYCHLPIRNGKPVEIDLNHISCPKCFPNLVMKEEQLKALFKVSLILLAEMYTIKLKKLKKISFLDFSETIRATRHTLSGQGCSPLNVAGMANSDNEIIIQKGRPKGEVLGTITHELAHIWQFQEWGEVKLGEIEKYQLEGFCEWISYQLLI
;
A
#
# COMPACT_ATOMS: atom_id res chain seq x y z
N MET A 1 9.20 8.47 32.52
CA MET A 1 8.77 7.96 31.19
C MET A 1 9.97 7.92 30.27
N ASN A 2 10.08 6.91 29.39
CA ASN A 2 11.27 6.72 28.56
C ASN A 2 10.99 7.08 27.10
N CYS A 3 12.02 7.55 26.41
CA CYS A 3 11.95 7.86 24.98
C CYS A 3 11.87 6.58 24.15
N SER A 4 10.88 6.46 23.27
CA SER A 4 10.68 5.28 22.43
C SER A 4 11.72 5.12 21.31
N VAL A 5 12.53 6.15 21.04
CA VAL A 5 13.61 6.11 20.04
C VAL A 5 14.94 5.68 20.69
N CYS A 6 15.27 6.23 21.85
CA CYS A 6 16.58 6.01 22.47
C CYS A 6 16.60 5.23 23.78
N GLY A 7 15.46 5.02 24.42
CA GLY A 7 15.36 4.33 25.70
C GLY A 7 15.68 5.20 26.92
N ASP A 8 16.33 6.34 26.75
CA ASP A 8 16.69 7.25 27.84
C ASP A 8 15.44 7.79 28.57
N LEU A 9 15.58 8.07 29.88
CA LEU A 9 14.58 8.79 30.66
C LEU A 9 14.37 10.20 30.06
N ILE A 10 13.11 10.61 29.93
CA ILE A 10 12.77 11.96 29.48
C ILE A 10 12.72 12.88 30.70
N GLU A 11 13.70 13.78 30.80
CA GLU A 11 13.73 14.87 31.77
C GLU A 11 13.39 16.18 31.02
N GLY A 12 12.11 16.56 31.01
CA GLY A 12 11.62 17.79 30.37
C GLY A 12 10.69 17.57 29.18
N ARG A 13 10.76 18.47 28.19
CA ARG A 13 9.83 18.48 27.04
C ARG A 13 10.01 17.24 26.17
N TYR A 14 8.91 16.81 25.55
CA TYR A 14 8.87 15.72 24.57
C TYR A 14 7.73 15.97 23.57
N ILE A 15 7.70 15.18 22.52
CA ILE A 15 6.58 15.11 21.57
C ILE A 15 6.02 13.68 21.52
N THR A 16 4.77 13.56 21.10
CA THR A 16 4.13 12.26 20.86
C THR A 16 4.04 12.02 19.36
N LEU A 17 4.59 10.90 18.89
CA LEU A 17 4.50 10.43 17.50
C LEU A 17 3.96 9.00 17.52
N ASN A 18 2.80 8.72 16.91
CA ASN A 18 2.17 7.39 16.91
C ASN A 18 2.08 6.76 18.31
N ASP A 19 1.52 7.51 19.26
CA ASP A 19 1.37 7.13 20.67
C ASP A 19 2.68 6.82 21.41
N LYS A 20 3.81 7.20 20.83
CA LYS A 20 5.15 7.02 21.39
C LYS A 20 5.75 8.33 21.81
N ASN A 21 6.32 8.33 23.01
CA ASN A 21 6.96 9.52 23.57
C ASN A 21 8.39 9.65 23.04
N VAL A 22 8.71 10.80 22.46
CA VAL A 22 10.01 11.06 21.83
C VAL A 22 10.61 12.33 22.42
N CYS A 23 11.82 12.21 22.97
CA CYS A 23 12.53 13.37 23.51
C CYS A 23 12.91 14.38 22.42
N ILE A 24 13.04 15.66 22.77
CA ILE A 24 13.35 16.75 21.82
C ILE A 24 14.68 16.53 21.06
N ARG A 25 15.63 15.80 21.65
CA ARG A 25 16.88 15.44 20.94
C ARG A 25 16.60 14.50 19.77
N CYS A 26 15.79 13.47 20.01
CA CYS A 26 15.44 12.50 18.98
C CYS A 26 14.47 13.06 17.94
N SER A 27 13.60 14.00 18.30
CA SER A 27 12.62 14.58 17.37
C SER A 27 13.24 15.37 16.21
N ARG A 28 14.54 15.68 16.26
CA ARG A 28 15.28 16.42 15.22
C ARG A 28 15.96 15.51 14.19
N LEU A 29 15.93 14.19 14.39
CA LEU A 29 16.55 13.23 13.48
C LEU A 29 15.65 12.99 12.26
N PRO A 30 16.20 12.51 11.13
CA PRO A 30 15.39 12.09 9.98
C PRO A 30 14.31 11.11 10.39
N VAL A 31 13.10 11.28 9.84
CA VAL A 31 11.92 10.49 10.22
C VAL A 31 11.69 9.40 9.18
N CYS A 32 11.46 8.16 9.64
CA CYS A 32 11.08 7.06 8.77
C CYS A 32 9.71 7.33 8.14
N SER A 33 9.60 7.19 6.82
CA SER A 33 8.35 7.42 6.09
C SER A 33 7.23 6.42 6.42
N TYR A 34 7.54 5.30 7.09
CA TYR A 34 6.60 4.21 7.33
C TYR A 34 6.15 4.09 8.79
N CYS A 35 7.09 4.18 9.75
CA CYS A 35 6.71 4.13 11.17
C CYS A 35 6.59 5.51 11.81
N HIS A 36 6.94 6.57 11.08
CA HIS A 36 6.94 7.97 11.50
C HIS A 36 7.74 8.25 12.78
N LEU A 37 8.68 7.36 13.12
CA LEU A 37 9.62 7.56 14.21
C LEU A 37 10.97 8.05 13.67
N PRO A 38 11.68 8.91 14.44
CA PRO A 38 13.02 9.31 14.10
C PRO A 38 14.03 8.15 14.06
N ILE A 39 14.96 8.21 13.11
CA ILE A 39 15.97 7.17 12.84
C ILE A 39 17.24 7.54 13.60
N ARG A 40 17.44 6.94 14.78
CA ARG A 40 18.67 7.13 15.58
C ARG A 40 19.75 6.09 15.27
N ASN A 41 19.36 4.84 15.07
CA ASN A 41 20.30 3.73 14.90
C ASN A 41 20.25 3.17 13.49
N GLY A 42 21.43 3.00 12.89
CA GLY A 42 21.60 2.52 11.53
C GLY A 42 21.46 3.63 10.48
N LYS A 43 21.88 3.32 9.26
CA LYS A 43 21.76 4.24 8.12
C LYS A 43 20.32 4.23 7.60
N PRO A 44 19.69 5.39 7.40
CA PRO A 44 18.45 5.47 6.63
C PRO A 44 18.66 4.80 5.26
N VAL A 45 17.64 4.09 4.81
CA VAL A 45 17.63 3.48 3.47
C VAL A 45 16.73 4.32 2.58
N GLU A 46 17.29 4.92 1.53
CA GLU A 46 16.52 5.63 0.52
C GLU A 46 15.67 4.64 -0.26
N ILE A 47 14.38 4.91 -0.37
CA ILE A 47 13.42 4.09 -1.10
C ILE A 47 13.11 4.73 -2.45
N ASP A 48 12.79 6.02 -2.43
CA ASP A 48 12.61 6.87 -3.59
C ASP A 48 12.95 8.32 -3.25
N LEU A 49 12.64 9.26 -4.16
CA LEU A 49 12.95 10.69 -4.03
C LEU A 49 12.50 11.34 -2.71
N ASN A 50 11.42 10.85 -2.09
CA ASN A 50 10.84 11.47 -0.89
C ASN A 50 10.71 10.51 0.30
N HIS A 51 11.01 9.23 0.12
CA HIS A 51 10.83 8.23 1.16
C HIS A 51 12.14 7.63 1.64
N ILE A 52 12.33 7.65 2.96
CA ILE A 52 13.42 6.96 3.65
C ILE A 52 12.84 5.95 4.65
N SER A 53 13.43 4.77 4.70
CA SER A 53 13.06 3.74 5.67
C SER A 53 14.11 3.64 6.77
N CYS A 54 13.65 3.40 8.00
CA CYS A 54 14.53 2.89 9.03
C CYS A 54 14.88 1.41 8.76
N PRO A 55 16.00 0.88 9.30
CA PRO A 55 16.37 -0.52 9.15
C PRO A 55 15.33 -1.51 9.70
N LYS A 56 14.46 -1.08 10.63
CA LYS A 56 13.39 -1.94 11.17
C LYS A 56 12.22 -2.09 10.19
N CYS A 57 11.88 -1.04 9.46
CA CYS A 57 10.76 -1.06 8.49
C CYS A 57 11.19 -1.64 7.15
N PHE A 58 12.46 -1.47 6.76
CA PHE A 58 12.94 -1.84 5.43
C PHE A 58 12.68 -3.31 5.04
N PRO A 59 12.86 -4.32 5.92
CA PRO A 59 12.56 -5.71 5.59
C PRO A 59 11.08 -6.00 5.29
N ASN A 60 10.18 -5.10 5.70
CA ASN A 60 8.75 -5.20 5.42
C ASN A 60 8.34 -4.54 4.09
N LEU A 61 9.26 -3.85 3.41
CA LEU A 61 8.97 -3.22 2.13
C LEU A 61 9.10 -4.22 0.98
N VAL A 62 8.24 -4.08 -0.02
CA VAL A 62 8.33 -4.80 -1.28
C VAL A 62 9.26 -4.01 -2.19
N MET A 63 10.46 -4.55 -2.43
CA MET A 63 11.52 -3.88 -3.20
C MET A 63 11.87 -4.63 -4.49
N LYS A 64 11.46 -5.90 -4.62
CA LYS A 64 11.77 -6.77 -5.75
C LYS A 64 10.52 -7.39 -6.34
N GLU A 65 10.56 -7.66 -7.64
CA GLU A 65 9.43 -8.24 -8.37
C GLU A 65 9.06 -9.64 -7.86
N GLU A 66 10.01 -10.43 -7.37
CA GLU A 66 9.74 -11.75 -6.80
C GLU A 66 8.86 -11.65 -5.54
N GLN A 67 9.07 -10.61 -4.73
CA GLN A 67 8.24 -10.36 -3.55
C GLN A 67 6.82 -9.99 -3.95
N LEU A 68 6.67 -9.16 -5.00
CA LEU A 68 5.36 -8.83 -5.56
C LEU A 68 4.65 -10.06 -6.10
N LYS A 69 5.34 -10.90 -6.88
CA LYS A 69 4.79 -12.16 -7.42
C LYS A 69 4.34 -13.11 -6.31
N ALA A 70 5.09 -13.18 -5.21
CA ALA A 70 4.70 -13.97 -4.05
C ALA A 70 3.40 -13.44 -3.40
N LEU A 71 3.30 -12.13 -3.16
CA LEU A 71 2.09 -11.50 -2.60
C LEU A 71 0.90 -11.64 -3.54
N PHE A 72 1.11 -11.54 -4.85
CA PHE A 72 0.08 -11.74 -5.85
C PHE A 72 -0.49 -13.16 -5.80
N LYS A 73 0.38 -14.19 -5.71
CA LYS A 73 -0.06 -15.58 -5.52
C LYS A 73 -0.85 -15.77 -4.23
N VAL A 74 -0.39 -15.19 -3.12
CA VAL A 74 -1.10 -15.22 -1.85
C VAL A 74 -2.49 -14.57 -1.98
N SER A 75 -2.58 -13.43 -2.67
CA SER A 75 -3.85 -12.72 -2.91
C SER A 75 -4.86 -13.61 -3.64
N LEU A 76 -4.43 -14.31 -4.70
CA LEU A 76 -5.29 -15.25 -5.43
C LEU A 76 -5.80 -16.39 -4.56
N ILE A 77 -4.93 -16.96 -3.71
CA ILE A 77 -5.29 -18.04 -2.79
C ILE A 77 -6.34 -17.54 -1.78
N LEU A 78 -6.08 -16.40 -1.14
CA LEU A 78 -6.98 -15.81 -0.14
C LEU A 78 -8.36 -15.51 -0.73
N LEU A 79 -8.42 -14.90 -1.93
CA LEU A 79 -9.69 -14.63 -2.60
C LEU A 79 -10.46 -15.90 -2.95
N ALA A 80 -9.76 -16.94 -3.42
CA ALA A 80 -10.38 -18.21 -3.79
C ALA A 80 -10.88 -19.01 -2.58
N GLU A 81 -10.08 -19.09 -1.51
CA GLU A 81 -10.39 -19.91 -0.34
C GLU A 81 -11.38 -19.23 0.62
N MET A 82 -11.27 -17.90 0.81
CA MET A 82 -12.11 -17.20 1.80
C MET A 82 -13.41 -16.68 1.20
N TYR A 83 -13.41 -16.31 -0.08
CA TYR A 83 -14.54 -15.62 -0.72
C TYR A 83 -15.09 -16.33 -1.95
N THR A 84 -14.52 -17.47 -2.33
CA THR A 84 -14.90 -18.21 -3.55
C THR A 84 -14.74 -17.38 -4.83
N ILE A 85 -13.95 -16.29 -4.77
CA ILE A 85 -13.69 -15.40 -5.90
C ILE A 85 -12.62 -16.05 -6.77
N LYS A 86 -12.99 -16.38 -8.01
CA LYS A 86 -12.09 -16.98 -9.01
C LYS A 86 -12.01 -16.07 -10.23
N LEU A 87 -10.80 -15.62 -10.55
CA LEU A 87 -10.53 -14.79 -11.71
C LEU A 87 -10.43 -15.66 -12.97
N LYS A 88 -11.11 -15.24 -14.04
CA LYS A 88 -11.10 -15.93 -15.33
C LYS A 88 -9.88 -15.53 -16.16
N LYS A 89 -9.42 -14.27 -16.05
CA LYS A 89 -8.27 -13.75 -16.79
C LYS A 89 -7.57 -12.63 -16.02
N LEU A 90 -6.25 -12.62 -16.02
CA LEU A 90 -5.48 -11.42 -15.68
C LEU A 90 -4.45 -11.20 -16.78
N LYS A 91 -4.30 -9.96 -17.24
CA LYS A 91 -3.38 -9.67 -18.34
C LYS A 91 -1.96 -9.49 -17.82
N LYS A 92 -1.77 -8.64 -16.80
CA LYS A 92 -0.45 -8.30 -16.30
C LYS A 92 -0.49 -7.74 -14.88
N ILE A 93 0.58 -7.96 -14.13
CA ILE A 93 0.92 -7.14 -12.97
C ILE A 93 2.28 -6.47 -13.21
N SER A 94 2.36 -5.17 -12.99
CA SER A 94 3.55 -4.35 -13.22
C SER A 94 4.03 -3.73 -11.91
N PHE A 95 5.35 -3.65 -11.74
CA PHE A 95 5.99 -3.12 -10.54
C PHE A 95 6.84 -1.92 -10.91
N LEU A 96 6.43 -0.74 -10.48
CA LEU A 96 6.99 0.53 -10.96
C LEU A 96 7.56 1.36 -9.82
N ASP A 97 8.55 2.20 -10.13
CA ASP A 97 9.04 3.20 -9.19
C ASP A 97 8.00 4.34 -9.01
N PHE A 98 8.18 5.19 -7.99
CA PHE A 98 7.21 6.25 -7.64
C PHE A 98 6.90 7.22 -8.79
N SER A 99 7.94 7.71 -9.48
CA SER A 99 7.79 8.66 -10.60
C SER A 99 7.01 8.05 -11.77
N GLU A 100 7.26 6.78 -12.06
CA GLU A 100 6.57 6.02 -13.10
C GLU A 100 5.11 5.75 -12.73
N THR A 101 4.85 5.44 -11.45
CA THR A 101 3.49 5.21 -10.92
C THR A 101 2.63 6.48 -11.03
N ILE A 102 3.18 7.65 -10.67
CA ILE A 102 2.49 8.93 -10.84
C ILE A 102 2.18 9.19 -12.32
N ARG A 103 3.13 8.89 -13.22
CA ARG A 103 2.92 9.10 -14.65
C ARG A 103 1.81 8.20 -15.17
N ALA A 104 1.81 6.92 -14.81
CA ALA A 104 0.80 5.95 -15.23
C ALA A 104 -0.61 6.28 -14.69
N THR A 105 -0.70 6.72 -13.42
CA THR A 105 -1.97 7.09 -12.79
C THR A 105 -2.55 8.38 -13.36
N ARG A 106 -1.74 9.40 -13.67
CA ARG A 106 -2.21 10.65 -14.30
C ARG A 106 -2.87 10.45 -15.66
N HIS A 107 -2.43 9.46 -16.44
CA HIS A 107 -3.03 9.14 -17.74
C HIS A 107 -4.39 8.42 -17.62
N THR A 108 -4.68 7.84 -16.45
CA THR A 108 -5.89 7.02 -16.23
C THR A 108 -6.93 7.75 -15.35
N LEU A 109 -6.48 8.63 -14.44
CA LEU A 109 -7.31 9.37 -13.47
C LEU A 109 -7.93 10.67 -14.03
N SER A 110 -7.87 10.91 -15.34
CA SER A 110 -8.60 12.01 -15.97
C SER A 110 -10.12 11.75 -15.94
N GLY A 111 -10.75 11.96 -14.78
CA GLY A 111 -12.20 11.88 -14.61
C GLY A 111 -12.71 11.29 -13.29
N GLN A 112 -11.84 10.75 -12.42
CA GLN A 112 -12.26 10.20 -11.12
C GLN A 112 -11.35 10.77 -10.03
N GLY A 113 -11.94 11.42 -9.03
CA GLY A 113 -11.27 12.22 -8.00
C GLY A 113 -10.37 11.46 -7.01
N CYS A 114 -9.67 10.41 -7.44
CA CYS A 114 -8.64 9.77 -6.64
C CYS A 114 -7.34 10.59 -6.70
N SER A 115 -6.87 11.04 -5.54
CA SER A 115 -5.62 11.77 -5.44
C SER A 115 -4.44 10.84 -5.81
N PRO A 116 -3.59 11.20 -6.79
CA PRO A 116 -2.47 10.35 -7.26
C PRO A 116 -1.40 10.08 -6.20
N LEU A 117 -1.48 10.70 -5.02
CA LEU A 117 -0.48 10.63 -3.95
C LEU A 117 -0.59 9.37 -3.06
N ASN A 118 -1.75 8.70 -3.03
CA ASN A 118 -2.01 7.54 -2.16
C ASN A 118 -2.31 6.23 -2.91
N VAL A 119 -2.09 6.21 -4.21
CA VAL A 119 -2.37 5.03 -5.05
C VAL A 119 -1.19 4.06 -4.92
N ALA A 120 -1.25 3.14 -3.94
CA ALA A 120 -0.29 2.05 -3.80
C ALA A 120 -0.28 1.13 -5.05
N GLY A 121 -1.37 1.18 -5.83
CA GLY A 121 -1.51 0.57 -7.12
C GLY A 121 -2.88 0.82 -7.76
N MET A 122 -3.05 0.41 -9.02
CA MET A 122 -4.27 0.65 -9.80
C MET A 122 -4.45 -0.45 -10.84
N ALA A 123 -5.69 -0.92 -11.06
CA ALA A 123 -6.08 -1.70 -12.23
C ALA A 123 -6.55 -0.79 -13.39
N ASN A 124 -6.17 -1.10 -14.62
CA ASN A 124 -6.74 -0.47 -15.82
C ASN A 124 -7.82 -1.35 -16.47
N SER A 125 -8.54 -0.79 -17.44
CA SER A 125 -9.58 -1.46 -18.24
C SER A 125 -9.07 -2.69 -19.01
N ASP A 126 -7.76 -2.84 -19.13
CA ASP A 126 -7.09 -3.96 -19.76
C ASP A 126 -6.80 -5.13 -18.79
N ASN A 127 -7.28 -5.05 -17.55
CA ASN A 127 -6.96 -5.99 -16.45
C ASN A 127 -5.46 -6.06 -16.16
N GLU A 128 -4.78 -4.91 -16.17
CA GLU A 128 -3.41 -4.78 -15.70
C GLU A 128 -3.38 -4.08 -14.36
N ILE A 129 -2.70 -4.66 -13.38
CA ILE A 129 -2.49 -4.05 -12.06
C ILE A 129 -1.10 -3.43 -12.03
N ILE A 130 -0.99 -2.16 -11.67
CA ILE A 130 0.28 -1.47 -11.43
C ILE A 130 0.44 -1.36 -9.93
N ILE A 131 1.58 -1.77 -9.36
CA ILE A 131 1.90 -1.61 -7.94
C ILE A 131 3.17 -0.76 -7.80
N GLN A 132 3.14 0.19 -6.87
CA GLN A 132 4.31 1.00 -6.54
C GLN A 132 5.33 0.20 -5.70
N LYS A 133 6.59 0.28 -6.09
CA LYS A 133 7.73 -0.21 -5.31
C LYS A 133 7.92 0.58 -4.01
N GLY A 134 8.47 -0.10 -3.02
CA GLY A 134 8.81 0.51 -1.74
C GLY A 134 7.65 0.52 -0.74
N ARG A 135 6.50 -0.05 -1.09
CA ARG A 135 5.34 -0.12 -0.19
C ARG A 135 5.44 -1.29 0.80
N PRO A 136 4.93 -1.16 2.03
CA PRO A 136 4.83 -2.28 2.98
C PRO A 136 4.06 -3.48 2.42
N LYS A 137 4.46 -4.70 2.77
CA LYS A 137 3.81 -5.95 2.31
C LYS A 137 2.29 -5.97 2.54
N GLY A 138 1.84 -5.50 3.70
CA GLY A 138 0.41 -5.45 4.04
C GLY A 138 -0.35 -4.51 3.10
N GLU A 139 0.15 -3.29 2.89
CA GLU A 139 -0.45 -2.34 1.95
C GLU A 139 -0.49 -2.90 0.51
N VAL A 140 0.60 -3.53 0.06
CA VAL A 140 0.65 -4.17 -1.26
C VAL A 140 -0.37 -5.30 -1.38
N LEU A 141 -0.50 -6.14 -0.34
CA LEU A 141 -1.48 -7.23 -0.32
C LEU A 141 -2.92 -6.69 -0.40
N GLY A 142 -3.26 -5.71 0.44
CA GLY A 142 -4.56 -5.05 0.42
C GLY A 142 -4.87 -4.43 -0.94
N THR A 143 -3.89 -3.72 -1.52
CA THR A 143 -4.03 -3.13 -2.86
C THR A 143 -4.28 -4.20 -3.93
N ILE A 144 -3.48 -5.26 -3.98
CA ILE A 144 -3.67 -6.32 -4.99
C ILE A 144 -5.06 -6.93 -4.86
N THR A 145 -5.51 -7.21 -3.64
CA THR A 145 -6.82 -7.85 -3.41
C THR A 145 -8.00 -6.92 -3.75
N HIS A 146 -7.88 -5.62 -3.45
CA HIS A 146 -8.81 -4.59 -3.91
C HIS A 146 -8.93 -4.57 -5.44
N GLU A 147 -7.80 -4.47 -6.13
CA GLU A 147 -7.80 -4.39 -7.60
C GLU A 147 -8.29 -5.70 -8.25
N LEU A 148 -7.94 -6.85 -7.68
CA LEU A 148 -8.47 -8.14 -8.13
C LEU A 148 -9.99 -8.25 -7.92
N ALA A 149 -10.55 -7.64 -6.88
CA ALA A 149 -11.98 -7.61 -6.64
C ALA A 149 -12.71 -6.81 -7.75
N HIS A 150 -12.17 -5.66 -8.19
CA HIS A 150 -12.69 -4.94 -9.36
C HIS A 150 -12.64 -5.77 -10.63
N ILE A 151 -11.52 -6.44 -10.89
CA ILE A 151 -11.38 -7.32 -12.06
C ILE A 151 -12.42 -8.44 -12.03
N TRP A 152 -12.65 -9.04 -10.86
CA TRP A 152 -13.68 -10.06 -10.71
C TRP A 152 -15.09 -9.50 -10.93
N GLN A 153 -15.43 -8.34 -10.36
CA GLN A 153 -16.72 -7.66 -10.58
C GLN A 153 -16.98 -7.49 -12.08
N PHE A 154 -15.99 -7.00 -12.83
CA PHE A 154 -16.07 -6.85 -14.28
C PHE A 154 -16.26 -8.18 -15.02
N GLN A 155 -15.51 -9.22 -14.64
CA GLN A 155 -15.56 -10.54 -15.30
C GLN A 155 -16.81 -11.35 -14.99
N GLU A 156 -17.46 -11.09 -13.86
CA GLU A 156 -18.61 -11.85 -13.40
C GLU A 156 -19.93 -11.15 -13.71
N TRP A 157 -19.99 -9.83 -13.54
CA TRP A 157 -21.23 -9.07 -13.70
C TRP A 157 -21.32 -8.39 -15.07
N GLY A 158 -20.19 -8.12 -15.72
CA GLY A 158 -20.14 -7.41 -16.99
C GLY A 158 -20.58 -5.94 -16.88
N GLU A 159 -20.38 -5.17 -17.95
CA GLU A 159 -20.59 -3.72 -17.95
C GLU A 159 -22.04 -3.30 -17.66
N VAL A 160 -23.02 -4.06 -18.16
CA VAL A 160 -24.44 -3.73 -18.02
C VAL A 160 -24.86 -3.72 -16.55
N LYS A 161 -24.56 -4.79 -15.81
CA LYS A 161 -24.92 -4.90 -14.40
C LYS A 161 -24.09 -3.96 -13.53
N LEU A 162 -22.84 -3.68 -13.89
CA LEU A 162 -22.04 -2.69 -13.18
C LEU A 162 -22.58 -1.26 -13.34
N GLY A 163 -23.18 -0.94 -14.49
CA GLY A 163 -23.84 0.35 -14.71
C GLY A 163 -25.09 0.58 -13.87
N GLU A 164 -25.68 -0.48 -13.31
CA GLU A 164 -26.86 -0.43 -12.44
C GLU A 164 -26.50 -0.29 -10.95
N ILE A 165 -25.24 -0.53 -10.59
CA ILE A 165 -24.75 -0.48 -9.21
C ILE A 165 -24.06 0.87 -8.98
N GLU A 166 -24.36 1.51 -7.85
CA GLU A 166 -23.73 2.77 -7.51
C GLU A 166 -22.22 2.59 -7.30
N LYS A 167 -21.41 3.53 -7.80
CA LYS A 167 -19.94 3.43 -7.73
C LYS A 167 -19.41 3.21 -6.32
N TYR A 168 -19.99 3.88 -5.32
CA TYR A 168 -19.55 3.73 -3.93
C TYR A 168 -19.81 2.31 -3.38
N GLN A 169 -20.78 1.58 -3.92
CA GLN A 169 -21.04 0.19 -3.54
C GLN A 169 -19.99 -0.75 -4.16
N LEU A 170 -19.59 -0.48 -5.39
CA LEU A 170 -18.51 -1.22 -6.07
C LEU A 170 -17.17 -1.04 -5.36
N GLU A 171 -16.78 0.22 -5.10
CA GLU A 171 -15.57 0.57 -4.33
C GLU A 171 -15.65 0.03 -2.90
N GLY A 172 -16.80 0.19 -2.23
CA GLY A 172 -17.01 -0.28 -0.87
C GLY A 172 -16.85 -1.80 -0.72
N PHE A 173 -17.25 -2.58 -1.73
CA PHE A 173 -16.98 -4.02 -1.77
C PHE A 173 -15.48 -4.31 -1.86
N CYS A 174 -14.76 -3.62 -2.74
CA CYS A 174 -13.32 -3.82 -2.91
C CYS A 174 -12.53 -3.42 -1.66
N GLU A 175 -12.91 -2.32 -1.02
CA GLU A 175 -12.38 -1.89 0.28
C GLU A 175 -12.67 -2.92 1.38
N TRP A 176 -13.90 -3.45 1.41
CA TRP A 176 -14.26 -4.49 2.37
C TRP A 176 -13.39 -5.74 2.20
N ILE A 177 -13.22 -6.24 0.96
CA ILE A 177 -12.34 -7.38 0.67
C ILE A 177 -10.89 -7.12 1.12
N SER A 178 -10.34 -5.95 0.77
CA SER A 178 -8.99 -5.54 1.18
C SER A 178 -8.84 -5.54 2.69
N TYR A 179 -9.78 -4.91 3.40
CA TYR A 179 -9.78 -4.83 4.86
C TYR A 179 -9.82 -6.21 5.53
N GLN A 180 -10.63 -7.15 5.02
CA GLN A 180 -10.70 -8.49 5.62
C GLN A 180 -9.37 -9.28 5.52
N LEU A 181 -8.48 -8.89 4.61
CA LEU A 181 -7.19 -9.56 4.39
C LEU A 181 -6.02 -8.81 5.05
N LEU A 182 -6.27 -7.63 5.62
CA LEU A 182 -5.35 -6.87 6.46
C LEU A 182 -5.51 -7.31 7.93
N ILE A 183 -5.08 -8.54 8.23
CA ILE A 183 -5.11 -9.13 9.59
C ILE A 183 -3.70 -9.07 10.22
#